data_AF-A0A098LII8-F1
#
_entry.id   AF-A0A098LII8-F1
#
_cell.length_a   1.000
_cell.length_b   1.000
_cell.length_c   1.000
_cell.angle_alpha   90.00
_cell.angle_beta   90.00
_cell.angle_gamma   90.00
#
_symmetry.space_group_name_H-M   'P 1'
#
loop_
_entity.id
_entity.type
_entity.pdbx_description
1 polymer ?
#
loop_
_entity_poly.entity_id
_entity_poly.type
_entity_poly.pdbx_seq_one_letter_code
_entity_poly.pdbx_strand_id
1 'polypeptide(L)'
;MGPMLHYNFGGEKRHFSWAIEIAYWNVKNVPYSIDGGLEFSKKRIRLYSEVQTGIGGTGLSVGPVLEINKAEHKASLGFQTTFWMNYFIGVDYRYRRIDKTNFNCAGIYGKLPFATKDMNSSDGNSHHDFDWD
;
A
#
# COMPACT_ATOMS: atom_id res chain seq x y z
N MET A 1 -7.86 -3.17 -2.79
CA MET A 1 -6.92 -2.74 -3.85
C MET A 1 -7.21 -1.28 -4.18
N GLY A 2 -6.22 -0.51 -4.58
CA GLY A 2 -6.49 0.76 -5.25
C GLY A 2 -5.26 1.60 -5.55
N PRO A 3 -5.48 2.79 -6.15
CA PRO A 3 -4.41 3.64 -6.63
C PRO A 3 -3.77 4.47 -5.52
N MET A 4 -2.51 4.84 -5.74
CA MET A 4 -1.82 5.88 -5.00
C MET A 4 -1.15 6.87 -5.93
N LEU A 5 -1.00 8.10 -5.45
CA LEU A 5 -0.19 9.13 -6.08
C LEU A 5 0.77 9.70 -5.04
N HIS A 6 2.07 9.65 -5.34
CA HIS A 6 3.12 10.20 -4.47
C HIS A 6 3.87 11.33 -5.16
N TYR A 7 4.20 12.33 -4.36
CA TYR A 7 5.22 13.33 -4.67
C TYR A 7 6.50 13.01 -3.90
N ASN A 8 7.55 12.67 -4.65
CA ASN A 8 8.81 12.18 -4.13
C ASN A 8 9.83 13.31 -4.02
N PHE A 9 10.40 13.46 -2.83
CA PHE A 9 11.49 14.37 -2.49
C PHE A 9 12.75 13.55 -2.14
N GLY A 10 13.93 14.03 -2.54
CA GLY A 10 15.19 13.28 -2.35
C GLY A 10 15.69 12.64 -3.64
N GLY A 11 16.98 12.31 -3.69
CA GLY A 11 17.69 11.95 -4.93
C GLY A 11 17.94 13.16 -5.85
N GLU A 12 18.03 12.92 -7.16
CA GLU A 12 18.43 13.95 -8.14
C GLU A 12 17.38 15.04 -8.36
N LYS A 13 16.08 14.69 -8.46
CA LYS A 13 14.98 15.63 -8.73
C LYS A 13 13.65 15.17 -8.13
N ARG A 14 12.83 16.14 -7.71
CA ARG A 14 11.45 15.92 -7.26
C ARG A 14 10.60 15.39 -8.41
N HIS A 15 9.76 14.41 -8.14
CA HIS A 15 8.95 13.77 -9.19
C HIS A 15 7.68 13.13 -8.63
N PHE A 16 6.67 13.04 -9.48
CA PHE A 16 5.47 12.25 -9.20
C PHE A 16 5.69 10.77 -9.55
N SER A 17 5.04 9.91 -8.78
CA SER A 17 4.87 8.48 -9.09
C SER A 17 3.43 8.07 -8.80
N TRP A 18 2.94 7.13 -9.59
CA TRP A 18 1.63 6.51 -9.38
C TRP A 18 1.85 5.05 -8.98
N ALA A 19 1.01 4.51 -8.11
CA ALA A 19 1.09 3.11 -7.70
C ALA A 19 -0.28 2.44 -7.71
N ILE A 20 -0.27 1.11 -7.78
CA ILE A 20 -1.42 0.27 -7.46
C ILE A 20 -1.01 -0.59 -6.27
N GLU A 21 -1.85 -0.62 -5.24
CA GLU A 21 -1.65 -1.38 -4.01
C GLU A 21 -2.76 -2.41 -3.77
N ILE A 22 -2.37 -3.55 -3.19
CA ILE A 22 -3.25 -4.60 -2.73
C ILE A 22 -2.86 -4.93 -1.29
N ALA A 23 -3.79 -4.66 -0.36
CA ALA A 23 -3.63 -4.99 1.05
C ALA A 23 -4.52 -6.17 1.44
N TYR A 24 -3.95 -7.14 2.15
CA TYR A 24 -4.64 -8.29 2.75
C TYR A 24 -4.63 -8.17 4.26
N TRP A 25 -5.80 -7.95 4.86
CA TRP A 25 -5.96 -7.74 6.31
C TRP A 25 -6.41 -9.01 7.03
N ASN A 26 -5.73 -9.32 8.14
CA ASN A 26 -6.23 -10.27 9.12
C ASN A 26 -6.72 -9.51 10.37
N VAL A 27 -8.03 -9.54 10.60
CA VAL A 27 -8.71 -8.76 11.65
C VAL A 27 -9.05 -9.56 12.91
N LYS A 28 -8.58 -10.81 13.06
CA LYS A 28 -9.06 -11.70 14.12
C LYS A 28 -8.54 -11.38 15.54
N ASN A 29 -7.35 -10.79 15.71
CA ASN A 29 -6.76 -10.56 17.05
C ASN A 29 -6.08 -9.18 17.16
N VAL A 30 -5.01 -8.96 16.38
CA VAL A 30 -4.34 -7.67 16.21
C VAL A 30 -4.46 -7.34 14.73
N PRO A 31 -4.92 -6.14 14.34
CA PRO A 31 -5.06 -5.79 12.93
C PRO A 31 -3.68 -5.69 12.29
N TYR A 32 -3.24 -6.79 11.69
CA TYR A 32 -2.06 -6.83 10.84
C TYR A 32 -2.48 -7.08 9.40
N SER A 33 -1.70 -6.55 8.47
CA SER A 33 -1.96 -6.68 7.06
C SER A 33 -0.67 -6.75 6.29
N ILE A 34 -0.73 -7.37 5.12
CA ILE A 34 0.35 -7.37 4.15
C ILE A 34 -0.12 -6.53 2.99
N ASP A 35 0.62 -5.47 2.68
CA ASP A 35 0.40 -4.61 1.53
C ASP A 35 1.46 -4.91 0.47
N GLY A 36 1.04 -5.11 -0.76
CA GLY A 36 1.91 -5.28 -1.91
C GLY A 36 1.56 -4.25 -2.96
N GLY A 37 2.58 -3.60 -3.53
CA GLY A 37 2.34 -2.56 -4.51
C GLY A 37 3.37 -2.50 -5.63
N LEU A 38 2.89 -1.98 -6.76
CA LEU A 38 3.68 -1.69 -7.94
C LEU A 38 3.58 -0.19 -8.23
N GLU A 39 4.71 0.50 -8.15
CA GLU A 39 4.81 1.94 -8.35
C GLU A 39 5.60 2.25 -9.62
N PHE A 40 5.09 3.22 -10.38
CA PHE A 40 5.66 3.66 -11.64
C PHE A 40 6.02 5.14 -11.56
N SER A 41 7.23 5.42 -12.03
CA SER A 41 7.72 6.77 -12.29
C SER A 41 8.27 6.83 -13.72
N LYS A 42 8.59 8.04 -14.21
CA LYS A 42 9.06 8.25 -15.59
C LYS A 42 10.21 7.32 -16.01
N LYS A 43 11.15 7.02 -15.11
CA LYS A 43 12.34 6.20 -15.41
C LYS A 43 12.44 4.91 -14.58
N ARG A 44 11.58 4.72 -13.58
CA ARG A 44 11.76 3.65 -12.59
C ARG A 44 10.45 2.92 -12.32
N ILE A 45 10.52 1.60 -12.18
CA ILE A 45 9.45 0.78 -11.62
C ILE A 45 9.90 0.34 -10.24
N ARG A 46 8.99 0.31 -9.29
CA ARG A 46 9.26 -0.19 -7.94
C ARG A 46 8.23 -1.24 -7.57
N LEU A 47 8.70 -2.35 -7.06
CA LEU A 47 7.89 -3.41 -6.47
C LEU A 47 8.18 -3.43 -4.99
N TYR A 48 7.15 -3.41 -4.15
CA TYR A 48 7.31 -3.46 -2.70
C TYR A 48 6.29 -4.36 -2.05
N SER A 49 6.66 -4.81 -0.86
CA SER A 49 5.76 -5.49 0.05
C SER A 49 6.02 -4.96 1.45
N GLU A 50 4.98 -4.57 2.16
CA GLU A 50 5.04 -4.00 3.50
C GLU A 50 4.15 -4.81 4.43
N VAL A 51 4.65 -5.08 5.64
CA VAL A 51 3.79 -5.50 6.74
C VAL A 51 3.27 -4.24 7.40
N GLN A 52 1.96 -4.15 7.60
CA GLN A 52 1.31 -2.99 8.17
C GLN A 52 0.43 -3.32 9.37
N THR A 53 0.34 -2.37 10.28
CA THR A 53 -0.51 -2.41 11.48
C THR A 53 -1.10 -1.03 11.72
N GLY A 54 -2.28 -0.96 12.31
CA GLY A 54 -2.95 0.32 12.56
C GLY A 54 -4.13 0.22 13.50
N ILE A 55 -4.42 1.33 14.18
CA ILE A 55 -5.53 1.49 15.14
C ILE A 55 -6.22 2.82 14.84
N GLY A 56 -7.56 2.84 14.88
CA GLY A 56 -8.31 4.10 14.89
C GLY A 56 -8.19 4.95 13.63
N GLY A 57 -7.91 4.34 12.47
CA GLY A 57 -7.81 5.06 11.20
C GLY A 57 -6.43 5.61 10.89
N THR A 58 -5.38 5.16 11.58
CA THR A 58 -3.99 5.43 11.19
C THR A 58 -3.13 4.21 11.45
N GLY A 59 -1.99 4.12 10.77
CA GLY A 59 -1.07 3.04 10.99
C GLY A 59 0.29 3.25 10.35
N LEU A 60 1.11 2.22 10.52
CA LEU A 60 2.47 2.16 10.05
C LEU A 60 2.66 0.88 9.24
N SER A 61 3.47 1.00 8.20
CA SER A 61 3.88 -0.09 7.34
C SER A 61 5.40 -0.09 7.22
N VAL A 62 6.01 -1.25 7.07
CA VAL A 62 7.44 -1.40 6.82
C VAL A 62 7.72 -2.60 5.94
N GLY A 63 8.66 -2.47 5.01
CA GLY A 63 9.09 -3.61 4.22
C GLY A 63 10.09 -3.31 3.12
N PRO A 64 10.52 -4.35 2.39
CA PRO A 64 11.47 -4.23 1.29
C PRO A 64 10.86 -3.54 0.07
N VAL A 65 11.72 -2.89 -0.71
CA VAL A 65 11.39 -2.37 -2.04
C VAL A 65 12.50 -2.75 -3.03
N LEU A 66 12.09 -3.18 -4.21
CA LEU A 66 12.97 -3.40 -5.36
C LEU A 66 12.69 -2.29 -6.38
N GLU A 67 13.70 -1.49 -6.71
CA GLU A 67 13.64 -0.48 -7.76
C GLU A 67 14.37 -0.97 -9.01
N ILE A 68 13.70 -0.89 -10.16
CA ILE A 68 14.26 -1.16 -11.47
C ILE A 68 14.35 0.16 -12.23
N ASN A 69 15.57 0.63 -12.47
CA ASN A 69 15.84 1.78 -13.32
C ASN A 69 15.79 1.34 -14.79
N LYS A 70 14.75 1.77 -15.52
CA LYS A 70 14.56 1.42 -16.93
C LYS A 70 15.63 2.01 -17.85
N ALA A 71 16.21 3.15 -17.47
CA ALA A 71 17.19 3.84 -18.30
C ALA A 71 18.60 3.23 -18.15
N GLU A 72 18.95 2.79 -16.94
CA GLU A 72 20.28 2.25 -16.62
C GLU A 72 20.31 0.72 -16.56
N HIS A 73 19.16 0.05 -16.77
CA HIS A 73 19.01 -1.41 -16.64
C HIS A 73 19.54 -1.96 -15.30
N LYS A 74 19.47 -1.16 -14.24
CA LYS A 74 19.97 -1.49 -12.90
C LYS A 74 18.80 -1.79 -11.97
N ALA A 75 18.92 -2.87 -11.20
CA ALA A 75 18.03 -3.18 -10.10
C ALA A 75 18.71 -2.86 -8.76
N SER A 76 17.98 -2.21 -7.86
CA SER A 76 18.46 -1.80 -6.54
C SER A 76 17.45 -2.21 -5.47
N LEU A 77 17.94 -2.90 -4.44
CA LEU A 77 17.15 -3.21 -3.26
C LEU A 77 17.20 -2.06 -2.25
N GLY A 78 16.12 -1.91 -1.52
CA GLY A 78 15.96 -0.93 -0.47
C GLY A 78 14.91 -1.35 0.54
N PHE A 79 14.62 -0.43 1.44
CA PHE A 79 13.51 -0.56 2.38
C PHE A 79 12.66 0.70 2.35
N GLN A 80 11.42 0.56 2.77
CA GLN A 80 10.51 1.66 2.98
C GLN A 80 9.71 1.46 4.26
N THR A 81 9.31 2.60 4.83
CA THR A 81 8.32 2.65 5.89
C THR A 81 7.30 3.71 5.53
N THR A 82 6.03 3.42 5.81
CA THR A 82 4.91 4.24 5.41
C THR A 82 4.04 4.52 6.62
N PHE A 83 3.76 5.79 6.89
CA PHE A 83 2.72 6.21 7.81
C PHE A 83 1.49 6.58 6.99
N TRP A 84 0.34 6.01 7.32
CA TRP A 84 -0.90 6.24 6.58
C TRP A 84 -2.02 6.67 7.52
N MET A 85 -2.93 7.49 6.98
CA MET A 85 -4.10 8.00 7.67
C MET A 85 -5.34 7.77 6.80
N ASN A 86 -6.37 7.17 7.42
CA ASN A 86 -7.67 6.75 6.90
C ASN A 86 -7.66 5.39 6.15
N TYR A 87 -8.59 4.48 6.44
CA TYR A 87 -8.55 3.12 5.88
C TYR A 87 -8.85 3.04 4.38
N PHE A 88 -9.68 3.95 3.86
CA PHE A 88 -10.19 3.87 2.48
C PHE A 88 -9.66 4.97 1.58
N ILE A 89 -9.79 6.24 1.98
CA ILE A 89 -9.28 7.36 1.19
C ILE A 89 -8.48 8.23 2.13
N GLY A 90 -7.19 8.36 1.85
CA GLY A 90 -6.24 8.79 2.85
C GLY A 90 -5.04 9.52 2.29
N VAL A 91 -4.24 9.99 3.23
CA VAL A 91 -2.91 10.53 2.96
C VAL A 91 -1.88 9.58 3.56
N ASP A 92 -0.74 9.49 2.92
CA ASP A 92 0.40 8.75 3.44
C ASP A 92 1.70 9.53 3.31
N TYR A 93 2.62 9.18 4.19
CA TYR A 93 3.99 9.62 4.16
C TYR A 93 4.90 8.40 4.20
N ARG A 94 5.64 8.18 3.11
CA ARG A 94 6.55 7.06 2.94
C ARG A 94 7.99 7.55 2.93
N TYR A 95 8.78 7.06 3.87
CA TYR A 95 10.22 7.19 3.83
C TYR A 95 10.82 5.95 3.18
N ARG A 96 11.70 6.15 2.20
CA ARG A 96 12.29 5.08 1.39
C ARG A 96 13.78 5.28 1.24
N ARG A 97 14.56 4.21 1.41
CA ARG A 97 16.00 4.22 1.19
C ARG A 97 16.39 3.14 0.20
N ILE A 98 16.94 3.54 -0.94
CA ILE A 98 17.40 2.65 -2.02
C ILE A 98 18.80 3.11 -2.45
N ASP A 99 19.74 2.19 -2.57
CA ASP A 99 21.11 2.46 -3.05
C ASP A 99 21.73 3.71 -2.41
N LYS A 100 21.68 3.76 -1.06
CA LYS A 100 22.13 4.88 -0.21
C LYS A 100 21.40 6.23 -0.40
N THR A 101 20.44 6.32 -1.32
CA THR A 101 19.61 7.49 -1.53
C THR A 101 18.36 7.43 -0.67
N ASN A 102 18.05 8.52 0.02
CA ASN A 102 16.84 8.66 0.81
C ASN A 102 15.78 9.43 0.03
N PHE A 103 14.55 8.95 0.09
CA PHE A 103 13.37 9.55 -0.49
C PHE A 103 12.32 9.75 0.59
N ASN A 104 11.66 10.90 0.53
CA ASN A 104 10.48 11.22 1.30
C ASN A 104 9.33 11.34 0.31
N CYS A 105 8.28 10.56 0.48
CA CYS A 105 7.22 10.39 -0.49
C CYS A 105 5.92 10.78 0.22
N ALA A 106 5.39 11.96 -0.06
CA ALA A 106 4.08 12.38 0.46
C ALA A 106 3.02 12.04 -0.60
N GLY A 107 1.93 11.39 -0.21
CA GLY A 107 0.94 10.92 -1.16
C GLY A 107 -0.48 10.88 -0.67
N ILE A 108 -1.35 10.53 -1.61
CA ILE A 108 -2.76 10.24 -1.40
C ILE A 108 -3.04 8.86 -1.95
N TYR A 109 -3.98 8.14 -1.33
CA TYR A 109 -4.41 6.83 -1.79
C TYR A 109 -5.91 6.64 -1.68
N GLY A 110 -6.41 5.75 -2.52
CA GLY A 110 -7.74 5.17 -2.42
C GLY A 110 -7.62 3.65 -2.37
N LYS A 111 -8.27 3.01 -1.40
CA LYS A 111 -8.34 1.55 -1.23
C LYS A 111 -9.81 1.16 -1.24
N LEU A 112 -10.19 0.35 -2.22
CA LEU A 112 -11.49 -0.30 -2.25
C LEU A 112 -11.40 -1.62 -1.45
N PRO A 113 -12.25 -1.82 -0.43
CA PRO A 113 -12.33 -3.08 0.26
C PRO A 113 -12.95 -4.13 -0.66
N PHE A 114 -12.32 -5.29 -0.72
CA PHE A 114 -12.89 -6.49 -1.32
C PHE A 114 -12.89 -7.56 -0.24
N ALA A 115 -14.07 -7.90 0.26
CA ALA A 115 -14.23 -9.05 1.13
C ALA A 115 -14.12 -10.32 0.26
N THR A 116 -13.10 -11.13 0.49
CA THR A 116 -13.07 -12.49 -0.05
C THR A 116 -14.12 -13.33 0.67
N LYS A 117 -14.86 -14.16 -0.09
CA LYS A 117 -16.04 -14.93 0.36
C LYS A 117 -15.81 -15.86 1.56
N ASP A 118 -14.56 -16.08 1.97
CA ASP A 118 -14.20 -16.96 3.11
C ASP A 118 -14.32 -16.30 4.49
N MET A 119 -14.92 -15.11 4.60
CA MET A 119 -15.48 -14.62 5.87
C MET A 119 -16.89 -15.18 6.17
N ASN A 120 -17.42 -16.08 5.33
CA ASN A 120 -18.70 -16.79 5.56
C ASN A 120 -18.51 -18.31 5.55
N SER A 121 -17.80 -18.84 6.54
CA SER A 121 -17.88 -20.27 6.88
C SER A 121 -17.68 -20.48 8.37
N SER A 122 -18.71 -20.12 9.12
CA SER A 122 -19.02 -20.69 10.44
C SER A 122 -20.46 -20.32 10.82
N ASP A 123 -21.37 -21.24 10.48
CA ASP A 123 -22.70 -21.57 11.04
C ASP A 123 -23.57 -20.50 11.71
N GLY A 124 -24.81 -20.37 11.21
CA GLY A 124 -25.89 -19.68 11.93
C GLY A 124 -27.15 -19.43 11.10
N ASN A 125 -27.89 -20.50 10.84
CA ASN A 125 -29.29 -20.55 10.39
C ASN A 125 -30.18 -19.35 10.81
N SER A 126 -30.74 -18.59 9.86
CA SER A 126 -32.17 -18.19 9.83
C SER A 126 -32.48 -17.18 8.71
N HIS A 127 -33.43 -17.57 7.87
CA HIS A 127 -34.32 -16.78 6.99
C HIS A 127 -34.32 -15.26 7.15
N HIS A 128 -34.23 -14.54 6.03
CA HIS A 128 -35.11 -13.39 5.76
C HIS A 128 -35.18 -13.12 4.25
N ASP A 129 -36.39 -13.27 3.71
CA ASP A 129 -36.80 -12.91 2.36
C ASP A 129 -36.58 -11.42 2.09
N PHE A 130 -36.12 -11.09 0.89
CA PHE A 130 -35.95 -9.71 0.42
C PHE A 130 -36.74 -9.54 -0.88
N ASP A 131 -38.03 -9.26 -0.74
CA ASP A 131 -38.91 -8.81 -1.83
C ASP A 131 -38.62 -7.34 -2.14
N TRP A 132 -38.49 -7.04 -3.43
CA TRP A 132 -38.38 -5.69 -3.99
C TRP A 132 -39.76 -5.23 -4.49
N ASP A 133 -40.26 -4.13 -3.94
CA ASP A 133 -41.26 -3.24 -4.58
C ASP A 133 -40.57 -1.93 -5.00
#